data_AF-A0A9D4VNB6-F1
#
_entry.id   AF-A0A9D4VNB6-F1
#
_cell.length_a   1.000
_cell.length_b   1.000
_cell.length_c   1.000
_cell.angle_alpha   90.00
_cell.angle_beta   90.00
_cell.angle_gamma   90.00
#
_symmetry.space_group_name_H-M   'P 1'
#
loop_
_entity.id
_entity.type
_entity.pdbx_description
1 polymer ?
#
loop_
_entity_poly.entity_id
_entity_poly.type
_entity_poly.pdbx_seq_one_letter_code
_entity_poly.pdbx_strand_id
1 'polypeptide(L)'
;MVCDKDTFSVDDKMGEAFIDIKPYLHCVKMGLTDIPEGHVVKIVQPDRTNCLAEESRCIWRNGKLVQEMTLRLRNVKSGEIFIEIEWIDVTDSQGLSEADL
;
A
#
# COMPACT_ATOMS: atom_id res chain seq x y z
N MET A 1 -6.11 -9.78 5.70
CA MET A 1 -6.91 -10.25 6.84
C MET A 1 -5.98 -10.42 8.02
N VAL A 2 -6.40 -9.99 9.21
CA VAL A 2 -5.69 -10.22 10.47
C VAL A 2 -6.41 -11.34 11.22
N CYS A 3 -5.65 -12.27 11.77
CA CYS A 3 -6.19 -13.40 12.54
C CYS A 3 -5.42 -13.57 13.85
N ASP A 4 -6.11 -14.01 14.90
CA ASP A 4 -5.49 -14.49 16.13
C ASP A 4 -5.18 -15.97 15.98
N LYS A 5 -3.97 -16.38 16.36
CA LYS A 5 -3.52 -17.76 16.19
C LYS A 5 -3.84 -18.57 17.44
N ASP A 6 -4.70 -19.56 17.28
CA ASP A 6 -5.06 -20.47 18.35
C ASP A 6 -4.32 -21.82 18.25
N THR A 7 -3.99 -22.40 19.40
CA THR A 7 -3.25 -23.68 19.44
C THR A 7 -4.18 -24.89 19.37
N PHE A 8 -5.40 -24.79 19.88
CA PHE A 8 -6.35 -25.91 20.00
C PHE A 8 -7.73 -25.61 19.42
N SER A 9 -7.93 -24.41 18.87
CA SER A 9 -9.15 -23.93 18.21
C SER A 9 -8.83 -23.35 16.83
N VAL A 10 -9.88 -23.00 16.08
CA VAL A 10 -9.74 -22.30 14.80
C VAL A 10 -9.43 -20.83 15.07
N ASP A 11 -8.47 -20.28 14.33
CA ASP A 11 -8.06 -18.87 14.40
C ASP A 11 -9.25 -17.89 14.27
N ASP A 12 -9.32 -16.92 15.18
CA ASP A 12 -10.35 -15.88 15.19
C ASP A 12 -10.03 -14.76 14.20
N LYS A 13 -11.02 -14.31 13.45
CA LYS A 13 -10.87 -13.17 12.53
C LYS A 13 -10.81 -11.85 13.31
N MET A 14 -9.73 -11.10 13.11
CA MET A 14 -9.49 -9.80 13.73
C MET A 14 -9.65 -8.62 12.76
N GLY A 15 -10.33 -8.84 11.63
CA GLY A 15 -10.67 -7.81 10.65
C GLY A 15 -9.85 -7.87 9.36
N GLU A 16 -10.20 -6.99 8.43
CA GLU A 16 -9.61 -6.96 7.10
C GLU A 16 -9.55 -5.55 6.51
N ALA A 17 -8.61 -5.33 5.60
CA ALA A 17 -8.48 -4.09 4.83
C ALA A 17 -8.07 -4.44 3.40
N PHE A 18 -8.42 -3.55 2.47
CA PHE A 18 -8.06 -3.65 1.06
C PHE A 18 -7.25 -2.41 0.65
N ILE A 19 -6.30 -2.61 -0.25
CA ILE A 19 -5.44 -1.57 -0.80
C ILE A 19 -5.73 -1.47 -2.29
N ASP A 20 -6.06 -0.28 -2.77
CA ASP A 20 -6.02 0.00 -4.20
C ASP A 20 -4.58 0.33 -4.60
N ILE A 21 -3.98 -0.54 -5.40
CA ILE A 21 -2.59 -0.40 -5.86
C ILE A 21 -2.47 0.52 -7.08
N LYS A 22 -3.57 0.88 -7.74
CA LYS A 22 -3.57 1.71 -8.96
C LYS A 22 -2.88 3.06 -8.76
N PRO A 23 -3.09 3.82 -7.67
CA PRO A 23 -2.40 5.09 -7.44
C PRO A 23 -0.88 4.92 -7.38
N TYR A 24 -0.39 3.86 -6.74
CA TYR A 24 1.03 3.55 -6.63
C TYR A 24 1.64 3.20 -7.99
N LEU A 25 1.01 2.27 -8.72
CA LEU A 25 1.50 1.84 -10.03
C LEU A 25 1.56 2.99 -11.04
N HIS A 26 0.62 3.94 -10.99
CA HIS A 26 0.71 5.15 -11.81
C HIS A 26 2.00 5.92 -11.49
N CYS A 27 2.33 6.14 -10.21
CA CYS A 27 3.57 6.81 -9.81
C CYS A 27 4.83 6.05 -10.28
N VAL A 28 4.83 4.70 -10.19
CA VAL A 28 5.95 3.89 -10.69
C VAL A 28 6.12 4.05 -12.20
N LYS A 29 5.02 4.02 -12.96
CA LYS A 29 5.02 4.17 -14.42
C LYS A 29 5.46 5.53 -14.93
N MET A 30 5.42 6.57 -14.09
CA MET A 30 5.93 7.89 -14.47
C MET A 30 7.44 7.89 -14.72
N GLY A 31 8.17 6.82 -14.36
CA GLY A 31 9.58 6.67 -14.66
C GLY A 31 10.42 7.79 -14.04
N LEU A 32 10.06 8.17 -12.81
CA LEU A 32 10.63 9.32 -12.12
C LEU A 32 12.13 9.12 -11.88
N THR A 33 12.94 10.04 -12.41
CA THR A 33 14.39 10.11 -12.17
C THR A 33 14.75 11.44 -11.51
N ASP A 34 15.87 11.48 -10.79
CA ASP A 34 16.45 12.70 -10.22
C ASP A 34 15.54 13.49 -9.25
N ILE A 35 14.63 12.80 -8.57
CA ILE A 35 13.76 13.41 -7.56
C ILE A 35 14.52 13.58 -6.23
N PRO A 36 14.38 14.72 -5.53
CA PRO A 36 14.94 14.91 -4.20
C PRO A 36 14.40 13.90 -3.18
N GLU A 37 15.26 13.48 -2.25
CA GLU A 37 14.89 12.63 -1.13
C GLU A 37 13.73 13.25 -0.31
N GLY A 38 12.72 12.44 0.01
CA GLY A 38 11.54 12.85 0.78
C GLY A 38 10.46 13.55 -0.04
N HIS A 39 10.62 13.69 -1.36
CA HIS A 39 9.61 14.33 -2.20
C HIS A 39 8.32 13.50 -2.25
N VAL A 40 7.18 14.14 -2.04
CA VAL A 40 5.86 13.52 -2.14
C VAL A 40 5.38 13.58 -3.58
N VAL A 41 5.35 12.43 -4.25
CA VAL A 41 4.91 12.28 -5.64
C VAL A 41 3.39 12.31 -5.73
N LYS A 42 2.69 11.69 -4.77
CA LYS A 42 1.23 11.58 -4.76
C LYS A 42 0.69 11.42 -3.34
N ILE A 43 -0.51 11.94 -3.13
CA ILE A 43 -1.28 11.76 -1.90
C ILE A 43 -2.62 11.11 -2.26
N VAL A 44 -3.00 10.05 -1.53
CA VAL A 44 -4.30 9.40 -1.62
C VAL A 44 -5.07 9.72 -0.34
N GLN A 45 -6.23 10.34 -0.50
CA GLN A 45 -7.07 10.77 0.62
C GLN A 45 -7.92 9.62 1.15
N PRO A 46 -8.19 9.54 2.46
CA PRO A 46 -9.16 8.60 3.00
C PRO A 46 -10.57 8.94 2.50
N ASP A 47 -11.31 7.91 2.12
CA ASP A 47 -12.69 8.05 1.64
C ASP A 47 -13.57 6.87 2.10
N ARG A 48 -14.85 6.89 1.69
CA ARG A 48 -15.82 5.85 2.10
C ARG A 48 -15.61 4.51 1.41
N THR A 49 -14.86 4.48 0.34
CA THR A 49 -14.63 3.31 -0.52
C THR A 49 -13.32 2.60 -0.18
N ASN A 50 -12.30 3.34 0.27
CA ASN A 50 -11.00 2.82 0.66
C ASN A 50 -10.90 2.48 2.17
N CYS A 51 -9.77 1.91 2.59
CA CYS A 51 -9.52 1.52 3.99
C CYS A 51 -8.52 2.43 4.71
N LEU A 52 -8.21 3.61 4.16
CA LEU A 52 -7.22 4.52 4.74
C LEU A 52 -7.78 5.17 6.01
N ALA A 53 -7.01 5.13 7.09
CA ALA A 53 -7.32 5.85 8.33
C ALA A 53 -6.88 7.32 8.27
N GLU A 54 -5.84 7.59 7.48
CA GLU A 54 -5.26 8.92 7.24
C GLU A 54 -4.74 9.02 5.79
N GLU A 55 -4.20 10.18 5.40
CA GLU A 55 -3.62 10.37 4.08
C GLU A 55 -2.48 9.38 3.81
N SER A 56 -2.55 8.67 2.68
CA SER A 56 -1.44 7.84 2.21
C SER A 56 -0.55 8.62 1.24
N ARG A 57 0.76 8.48 1.39
CA ARG A 57 1.75 9.27 0.63
C ARG A 57 2.67 8.34 -0.15
N CYS A 58 2.75 8.58 -1.47
CA CYS A 58 3.81 8.04 -2.31
C CYS A 58 5.01 8.99 -2.24
N ILE A 59 6.11 8.53 -1.65
CA ILE A 59 7.29 9.32 -1.32
C ILE A 59 8.49 8.73 -2.05
N TRP A 60 9.33 9.61 -2.59
CA TRP A 60 10.63 9.21 -3.10
C TRP A 60 11.61 9.10 -1.92
N ARG A 61 12.09 7.88 -1.64
CA ARG A 61 12.99 7.58 -0.53
C ARG A 61 14.06 6.59 -0.95
N ASN A 62 15.32 6.91 -0.68
CA ASN A 62 16.50 6.08 -0.99
C ASN A 62 16.55 5.60 -2.45
N GLY A 63 16.21 6.49 -3.40
CA GLY A 63 16.20 6.16 -4.83
C GLY A 63 15.07 5.20 -5.26
N LYS A 64 14.06 5.00 -4.40
CA LYS A 64 12.88 4.20 -4.68
C LYS A 64 11.61 4.98 -4.38
N LEU A 65 10.50 4.54 -4.98
CA LEU A 65 9.18 5.00 -4.62
C LEU A 65 8.61 4.11 -3.50
N VAL A 66 8.26 4.70 -2.36
CA VAL A 66 7.60 4.02 -1.23
C VAL A 66 6.21 4.61 -1.03
N GLN A 67 5.19 3.79 -0.77
CA GLN A 67 3.89 4.29 -0.31
C GLN A 67 3.62 3.87 1.12
N GLU A 68 3.42 4.85 1.99
CA GLU A 68 3.04 4.67 3.39
C GLU A 68 1.52 4.68 3.53
N MET A 69 0.97 3.75 4.31
CA MET A 69 -0.48 3.63 4.53
C MET A 69 -0.78 3.21 5.97
N THR A 70 -1.66 3.95 6.63
CA THR A 70 -2.37 3.48 7.82
C THR A 70 -3.75 3.00 7.39
N LEU A 71 -4.03 1.70 7.57
CA LEU A 71 -5.29 1.07 7.17
C LEU A 71 -6.16 0.78 8.39
N ARG A 72 -7.40 1.24 8.35
CA ARG A 72 -8.41 0.88 9.35
C ARG A 72 -9.07 -0.44 8.98
N LEU A 73 -9.03 -1.40 9.90
CA LEU A 73 -9.63 -2.71 9.72
C LEU A 73 -11.16 -2.60 9.72
N ARG A 74 -11.79 -3.29 8.78
CA ARG A 74 -13.23 -3.49 8.68
C ARG A 74 -13.62 -4.80 9.36
N ASN A 75 -14.92 -4.95 9.65
CA ASN A 75 -15.50 -6.15 10.24
C ASN A 75 -14.90 -6.55 11.59
N VAL A 76 -14.39 -5.57 12.35
CA VAL A 76 -13.86 -5.71 13.71
C VAL A 76 -14.21 -4.46 14.52
N LYS A 77 -14.21 -4.55 15.86
CA LYS A 77 -14.53 -3.42 16.75
C LYS A 77 -13.52 -2.27 16.66
N SER A 78 -12.24 -2.62 16.52
CA SER A 78 -11.13 -1.68 16.48
C SER A 78 -9.90 -2.36 15.91
N GLY A 79 -9.03 -1.58 15.28
CA GLY A 79 -7.75 -2.05 14.77
C GLY A 79 -7.30 -1.22 13.58
N GLU A 80 -6.05 -0.81 13.60
CA GLU A 80 -5.38 -0.13 12.50
C GLU A 80 -4.03 -0.82 12.28
N ILE A 81 -3.60 -0.88 11.02
CA ILE A 81 -2.29 -1.43 10.64
C ILE A 81 -1.53 -0.38 9.84
N PHE A 82 -0.26 -0.17 10.19
CA PHE A 82 0.66 0.63 9.40
C PHE A 82 1.45 -0.28 8.48
N ILE A 83 1.51 0.06 7.20
CA ILE A 83 2.27 -0.68 6.19
C ILE A 83 3.00 0.28 5.25
N GLU A 84 4.05 -0.23 4.64
CA GLU A 84 4.76 0.38 3.52
C GLU A 84 4.84 -0.60 2.36
N ILE A 85 4.77 -0.09 1.13
CA ILE A 85 5.00 -0.87 -0.08
C ILE A 85 6.09 -0.25 -0.94
N GLU A 86 6.90 -1.11 -1.56
CA GLU A 86 7.92 -0.74 -2.56
C GLU A 86 7.81 -1.63 -3.80
N TRP A 87 8.23 -1.09 -4.95
CA TRP A 87 8.33 -1.80 -6.21
C TRP A 87 9.72 -2.40 -6.34
N ILE A 88 9.79 -3.67 -6.77
CA ILE A 88 11.04 -4.38 -7.02
C ILE A 88 11.03 -4.85 -8.46
N ASP A 89 11.98 -4.37 -9.25
CA ASP A 89 12.18 -4.85 -10.61
C ASP A 89 12.88 -6.22 -10.58
N VAL A 90 12.27 -7.19 -11.26
CA VAL A 90 12.82 -8.54 -11.43
C VAL A 90 13.32 -8.68 -12.86
N THR A 91 14.61 -9.01 -13.02
CA THR A 91 15.22 -9.31 -14.32
C THR A 91 14.47 -10.46 -14.99
N ASP A 92 14.21 -10.35 -16.30
CA ASP A 92 13.42 -11.29 -17.12
C ASP A 92 11.89 -11.31 -16.87
N SER A 93 11.36 -10.32 -16.13
CA SER A 93 9.91 -10.08 -16.07
C SER A 93 9.42 -9.23 -17.26
N GLN A 94 8.12 -9.31 -17.58
CA GLN A 94 7.49 -8.44 -18.61
C GLN A 94 7.47 -6.95 -18.21
N GLY A 95 7.88 -6.60 -16.98
CA GLY A 95 7.89 -5.25 -16.46
C GLY A 95 6.50 -4.60 -16.42
N LEU A 96 6.46 -3.27 -16.46
CA LEU A 96 5.22 -2.48 -16.41
C LEU A 96 4.50 -2.36 -17.77
N SER A 97 4.91 -3.13 -18.77
CA SER A 97 4.56 -2.93 -20.18
C SER A 97 3.12 -3.30 -20.56
N GLU A 98 2.38 -4.03 -19.71
CA GLU A 98 1.03 -4.55 -20.06
C GLU A 98 -0.08 -4.20 -19.05
N ALA A 99 0.20 -3.44 -17.98
CA ALA A 99 -0.82 -3.17 -16.96
C ALA A 99 -1.75 -2.00 -17.38
N ASP A 100 -2.74 -2.22 -18.23
CA ASP A 100 -3.84 -1.26 -18.38
C ASP A 100 -4.62 -1.20 -17.05
N LEU A 101 -4.55 -0.08 -16.33
CA LEU A 101 -5.17 0.13 -15.00
C LEU A 101 -6.45 0.95 -15.08
#